data_AF-A0A1H2T6U3-F1
#
_entry.id   AF-A0A1H2T6U3-F1
#
_cell.length_a   1.000
_cell.length_b   1.000
_cell.length_c   1.000
_cell.angle_alpha   90.00
_cell.angle_beta   90.00
_cell.angle_gamma   90.00
#
_symmetry.space_group_name_H-M   'P 1'
#
loop_
_entity.id
_entity.type
_entity.pdbx_description
1 polymer ?
#
loop_
_entity_poly.entity_id
_entity_poly.type
_entity_poly.pdbx_seq_one_letter_code
_entity_poly.pdbx_strand_id
1 'polypeptide(L)' 'MAISIEVTALLGFPGTYILSNEVVNTVGKNKDEKKVILDEILPKMLIAGFMTITISSVILAKFNVN' A
#
# COMPACT_ATOMS: atom_id res chain seq x y z
N MET A 1 -10.31 8.33 -0.94
CA MET A 1 -9.21 7.56 -1.56
C MET A 1 -7.86 7.95 -0.99
N ALA A 2 -7.42 9.22 -1.03
CA ALA A 2 -6.10 9.63 -0.55
C ALA A 2 -5.79 9.27 0.92
N ILE A 3 -6.68 9.62 1.87
CA ILE A 3 -6.50 9.31 3.30
C ILE A 3 -6.44 7.80 3.56
N SER A 4 -7.28 7.02 2.87
CA SER A 4 -7.28 5.55 2.98
C SER A 4 -5.98 4.93 2.48
N ILE A 5 -5.42 5.49 1.40
CA ILE A 5 -4.14 5.07 0.84
C ILE A 5 -2.99 5.48 1.77
N GLU A 6 -3.03 6.67 2.37
CA GLU A 6 -2.00 7.18 3.27
C GLU A 6 -1.94 6.40 4.60
N VAL A 7 -3.09 6.14 5.22
CA VAL A 7 -3.19 5.29 6.43
C VAL A 7 -2.72 3.87 6.12
N THR A 8 -3.00 3.36 4.93
CA THR A 8 -2.49 2.05 4.52
C THR A 8 -0.99 2.09 4.21
N ALA A 9 -0.48 3.14 3.57
CA ALA A 9 0.94 3.31 3.25
C ALA A 9 1.81 3.45 4.52
N LEU A 10 1.24 3.97 5.62
CA LEU A 10 1.85 3.98 6.95
C LEU A 10 2.05 2.57 7.54
N LEU A 11 1.25 1.57 7.14
CA LEU A 11 1.44 0.17 7.57
C LEU A 11 2.65 -0.48 6.90
N GLY A 12 3.08 0.03 5.74
CA GLY A 12 4.18 -0.52 4.97
C GLY A 12 3.93 -1.93 4.43
N PHE A 13 4.88 -2.43 3.65
CA PHE A 13 4.89 -3.82 3.20
C PHE A 13 5.39 -4.73 4.35
N PRO A 14 4.78 -5.91 4.62
CA PRO A 14 3.74 -6.63 3.88
C PRO A 14 2.29 -6.36 4.33
N GLY A 15 2.06 -5.48 5.32
CA GLY A 15 0.72 -5.21 5.85
C GLY A 15 -0.25 -4.69 4.80
N THR A 16 0.22 -3.82 3.89
CA THR A 16 -0.57 -3.33 2.75
C THR A 16 -1.03 -4.45 1.83
N TYR A 17 -0.17 -5.43 1.56
CA TYR A 17 -0.46 -6.58 0.69
C TYR A 17 -1.56 -7.49 1.26
N ILE A 18 -1.52 -7.75 2.57
CA ILE A 18 -2.52 -8.56 3.26
C ILE A 18 -3.87 -7.85 3.23
N LEU A 19 -3.89 -6.55 3.55
CA LEU A 19 -5.11 -5.75 3.53
C LEU A 19 -5.71 -5.64 2.12
N SER A 20 -4.88 -5.47 1.07
CA SER A 20 -5.37 -5.51 -0.31
C SER A 20 -6.10 -6.82 -0.61
N ASN A 21 -5.53 -7.95 -0.20
CA ASN A 21 -6.13 -9.27 -0.43
C ASN A 21 -7.45 -9.46 0.34
N GLU A 22 -7.54 -8.99 1.58
CA GLU A 22 -8.80 -9.01 2.34
C GLU A 22 -9.86 -8.14 1.69
N VAL A 23 -9.53 -6.90 1.35
CA VAL A 23 -10.48 -5.96 0.72
C VAL A 23 -10.99 -6.50 -0.62
N VAL A 24 -10.11 -7.04 -1.46
CA VAL A 24 -10.52 -7.68 -2.72
C VAL A 24 -11.40 -8.90 -2.47
N ASN A 25 -11.10 -9.69 -1.43
CA ASN A 25 -11.92 -10.85 -1.09
C ASN A 25 -13.31 -10.48 -0.58
N THR A 26 -13.45 -9.33 0.08
CA THR A 26 -14.73 -8.80 0.56
C THR A 26 -15.53 -8.11 -0.55
N VAL A 27 -14.86 -7.38 -1.45
CA VAL A 27 -15.51 -6.56 -2.48
C VAL A 27 -15.81 -7.34 -3.77
N GLY A 28 -14.90 -8.23 -4.21
CA GLY A 28 -15.07 -8.96 -5.46
C GLY A 28 -16.09 -10.09 -5.33
N LYS A 29 -17.01 -10.21 -6.28
CA LYS A 29 -18.08 -11.23 -6.24
C LYS A 29 -17.64 -12.55 -6.87
N ASN A 30 -16.86 -12.46 -7.96
CA ASN A 30 -16.35 -13.63 -8.70
C ASN A 30 -14.83 -13.70 -8.70
N LYS A 31 -14.28 -14.90 -8.95
CA LYS A 31 -12.82 -15.14 -8.98
C LYS A 31 -12.10 -14.29 -10.03
N ASP A 32 -12.69 -14.13 -11.21
CA ASP A 32 -12.13 -13.28 -12.28
C ASP A 32 -12.14 -11.80 -11.90
N GLU A 33 -13.24 -11.33 -11.31
CA GLU A 33 -13.37 -9.94 -10.86
C GLU A 33 -12.38 -9.63 -9.74
N LYS A 34 -12.23 -10.54 -8.77
CA LYS A 34 -11.21 -10.44 -7.71
C LYS A 34 -9.81 -10.31 -8.31
N LYS A 35 -9.49 -11.11 -9.32
CA LYS A 35 -8.16 -11.10 -9.94
C LYS A 35 -7.87 -9.78 -10.65
N VAL A 36 -8.84 -9.26 -11.41
CA VAL A 36 -8.72 -7.95 -12.10
C VAL A 36 -8.55 -6.81 -11.09
N ILE A 37 -9.35 -6.81 -10.02
CA ILE A 37 -9.24 -5.79 -8.97
C ILE A 37 -7.88 -5.90 -8.25
N LEU A 38 -7.43 -7.11 -7.95
CA LEU A 38 -6.17 -7.36 -7.27
C LEU A 38 -4.97 -6.91 -8.12
N ASP A 39 -4.96 -7.24 -9.41
CA ASP A 39 -3.89 -6.86 -10.35
C ASP A 39 -3.77 -5.34 -10.52
N GLU A 40 -4.87 -4.60 -10.36
CA GLU A 40 -4.87 -3.13 -10.41
C GLU A 40 -4.44 -2.47 -9.10
N ILE A 41 -4.83 -3.04 -7.97
CA ILE A 41 -4.61 -2.44 -6.63
C ILE A 41 -3.25 -2.82 -6.06
N LEU A 42 -2.80 -4.06 -6.25
CA LEU A 42 -1.53 -4.55 -5.71
C LEU A 42 -0.33 -3.67 -6.10
N PRO A 43 -0.10 -3.35 -7.40
CA PRO A 43 1.06 -2.56 -7.80
C PRO A 43 1.05 -1.17 -7.15
N LYS A 44 -0.13 -0.53 -7.09
CA LYS A 44 -0.32 0.81 -6.50
C LYS A 44 -0.03 0.81 -5.00
N MET A 45 -0.44 -0.24 -4.28
CA MET A 45 -0.21 -0.35 -2.83
C MET A 45 1.24 -0.76 -2.49
N LEU A 46 1.90 -1.52 -3.35
CA LEU A 46 3.33 -1.82 -3.22
C LEU A 46 4.17 -0.55 -3.41
N ILE A 47 3.93 0.21 -4.49
CA ILE A 47 4.64 1.47 -4.76
C ILE A 47 4.41 2.48 -3.62
N ALA A 48 3.18 2.58 -3.12
CA ALA A 48 2.85 3.45 -1.98
C ALA A 48 3.61 3.06 -0.70
N GLY A 49 3.70 1.76 -0.39
CA GLY A 49 4.42 1.26 0.78
C GLY A 49 5.94 1.43 0.69
N PHE A 50 6.52 1.36 -0.51
CA PHE A 50 7.94 1.66 -0.70
C PHE A 50 8.23 3.17 -0.63
N MET A 51 7.33 4.00 -1.15
CA MET A 51 7.48 5.46 -1.09
C MET A 51 7.49 6.01 0.33
N THR A 52 6.73 5.43 1.26
CA THR A 52 6.77 5.83 2.68
C THR A 52 8.15 5.57 3.30
N ILE A 53 8.82 4.48 2.94
CA ILE A 53 10.20 4.19 3.39
C ILE A 53 11.18 5.21 2.81
N THR A 54 11.03 5.57 1.53
CA THR A 54 11.89 6.58 0.88
C THR A 54 11.72 7.95 1.53
N ILE A 55 10.49 8.40 1.77
CA ILE A 55 10.21 9.70 2.40
C ILE A 55 10.71 9.69 3.85
N SER A 56 10.44 8.62 4.60
CA SER A 56 10.91 8.46 5.98
C SER A 56 12.44 8.49 6.06
N SER A 57 13.13 7.83 5.13
CA SER A 57 14.59 7.87 5.02
C SER A 57 15.13 9.28 4.77
N VAL A 58 14.51 10.05 3.87
CA VAL A 58 14.91 11.44 3.61
C VAL A 58 14.70 12.32 4.85
N ILE A 59 13.60 12.13 5.58
CA ILE A 59 13.31 12.87 6.82
C ILE A 59 14.36 12.52 7.88
N LEU A 60 14.63 11.24 8.13
CA LEU A 60 15.63 10.79 9.09
C LEU A 60 17.03 11.30 8.74
N ALA A 61 17.41 11.24 7.46
CA ALA A 61 18.69 11.79 6.99
C ALA A 61 18.79 13.30 7.22
N LYS A 62 17.70 14.05 7.04
CA LYS A 62 17.67 15.49 7.35
C LYS A 62 17.89 15.78 8.84
N PHE A 63 17.41 14.92 9.73
CA PHE A 63 17.63 15.08 11.18
C PHE A 63 19.04 14.70 11.64
N ASN A 64 19.70 13.75 10.97
CA ASN A 64 21.00 13.22 11.38
C ASN A 64 22.21 13.90 10.70
N VAL A 65 21.99 15.00 9.96
CA VAL A 65 23.02 15.77 9.21
C VAL A 65 23.27 17.14 9.88
N ASN A 66 23.32 17.17 11.21
CA ASN A 66 23.87 18.26 12.02
C ASN A 66 24.72 17.66 13.14
#